data_AF-A0AAU8KKS2-F1
#
_entry.id   AF-A0AAU8KKS2-F1
#
_cell.length_a   1.000
_cell.length_b   1.000
_cell.length_c   1.000
_cell.angle_alpha   90.00
_cell.angle_beta   90.00
_cell.angle_gamma   90.00
#
_symmetry.space_group_name_H-M   'P 1'
#
loop_
_entity.id
_entity.type
_entity.pdbx_description
1 polymer ?
#
loop_
_entity_poly.entity_id
_entity_poly.type
_entity_poly.pdbx_seq_one_letter_code
_entity_poly.pdbx_strand_id
1 'polypeptide(L)'
;MRGDANAGTDGRMSRDEALALVRRLLNDTDDISEAEADEILDALERGLACPHISDYVYWPLPGSDPTPEEIVDRALAYRPIAL
;
A
#
# COMPACT_ATOMS: atom_id res chain seq x y z
N MET A 1 21.09 22.81 -0.39
CA MET A 1 20.14 22.39 0.68
C MET A 1 18.86 22.00 -0.03
N ARG A 2 18.42 20.74 -0.09
CA ARG A 2 18.66 19.57 0.74
C ARG A 2 19.32 18.44 -0.06
N GLY A 3 20.23 17.72 0.58
CA GLY A 3 20.49 16.34 0.23
C GLY A 3 19.55 15.48 1.05
N ASP A 4 18.90 14.53 0.39
CA ASP A 4 18.28 13.35 0.98
C ASP A 4 18.61 12.26 -0.06
N ALA A 5 19.72 11.56 0.08
CA ALA A 5 19.83 10.33 0.88
C ALA A 5 18.96 9.20 0.33
N ASN A 6 19.63 8.05 0.12
CA ASN A 6 19.15 6.69 -0.13
C ASN A 6 19.23 6.25 -1.61
N ALA A 7 20.35 5.65 -2.04
CA ALA A 7 20.77 4.27 -1.73
C ALA A 7 19.74 3.26 -2.26
N GLY A 8 20.16 2.46 -3.23
CA GLY A 8 19.32 1.45 -3.84
C GLY A 8 18.86 0.38 -2.85
N THR A 9 17.71 -0.22 -3.15
CA THR A 9 17.27 -1.49 -2.58
C THR A 9 16.43 -2.24 -3.61
N ASP A 10 17.07 -3.20 -4.27
CA ASP A 10 16.54 -4.54 -4.53
C ASP A 10 15.00 -4.68 -4.62
N GLY A 11 14.39 -4.28 -5.75
CA GLY A 11 13.04 -4.71 -6.13
C GLY A 11 11.91 -4.49 -5.12
N ARG A 12 12.12 -3.66 -4.08
CA ARG A 12 11.14 -3.37 -3.04
C ARG A 12 10.60 -1.96 -3.20
N MET A 13 9.28 -1.88 -3.18
CA MET A 13 8.51 -0.66 -3.36
C MET A 13 8.77 0.31 -2.20
N SER A 14 8.96 1.60 -2.50
CA SER A 14 9.16 2.62 -1.47
C SER A 14 7.84 3.03 -0.83
N ARG A 15 7.86 3.48 0.44
CA ARG A 15 6.65 3.95 1.16
C ARG A 15 5.86 4.99 0.37
N ASP A 16 6.55 5.95 -0.25
CA ASP A 16 5.93 7.02 -1.04
C ASP A 16 5.21 6.48 -2.30
N GLU A 17 5.82 5.50 -2.97
CA GLU A 17 5.23 4.85 -4.14
C GLU A 17 3.99 4.04 -3.76
N ALA A 18 4.08 3.28 -2.66
CA ALA A 18 2.93 2.56 -2.10
C ALA A 18 1.79 3.51 -1.71
N LEU A 19 2.14 4.65 -1.12
CA LEU A 19 1.17 5.67 -0.73
C LEU A 19 0.45 6.26 -1.95
N ALA A 20 1.17 6.54 -3.04
CA ALA A 20 0.59 7.04 -4.27
C ALA A 20 -0.41 6.04 -4.89
N LEU A 21 -0.07 4.75 -4.90
CA LEU A 21 -0.95 3.69 -5.39
C LEU A 21 -2.21 3.53 -4.52
N VAL A 22 -2.08 3.44 -3.20
CA VAL A 22 -3.22 3.33 -2.28
C VAL A 22 -4.11 4.56 -2.37
N ARG A 23 -3.52 5.75 -2.52
CA ARG A 23 -4.27 6.99 -2.67
C ARG A 23 -5.06 7.02 -3.98
N ARG A 24 -4.46 6.57 -5.08
CA ARG A 24 -5.17 6.41 -6.36
C ARG A 24 -6.32 5.41 -6.21
N LEU A 25 -6.07 4.26 -5.58
CA LEU A 25 -7.10 3.25 -5.33
C LEU A 25 -8.29 3.83 -4.54
N LEU A 26 -8.03 4.62 -3.50
CA LEU A 26 -9.08 5.23 -2.66
C LEU A 26 -9.79 6.43 -3.31
N ASN A 27 -9.11 7.24 -4.13
CA ASN A 27 -9.72 8.43 -4.75
C ASN A 27 -10.42 8.11 -6.07
N ASP A 28 -9.87 7.18 -6.84
CA ASP A 28 -10.34 6.86 -8.18
C ASP A 28 -11.21 5.59 -8.20
N THR A 29 -11.63 5.03 -7.06
CA THR A 29 -12.44 3.78 -6.98
C THR A 29 -13.63 3.73 -7.96
N ASP A 30 -14.23 4.86 -8.32
CA ASP A 30 -15.34 4.93 -9.29
C ASP A 30 -14.87 4.98 -10.77
N ASP A 31 -13.64 5.46 -11.02
CA ASP A 31 -13.02 5.64 -12.33
C ASP A 31 -12.14 4.44 -12.75
N ILE A 32 -11.56 3.71 -11.79
CA ILE A 32 -10.78 2.49 -12.06
C ILE A 32 -11.65 1.23 -12.09
N SER A 33 -11.41 0.38 -13.08
CA SER A 33 -12.04 -0.94 -13.18
C SER A 33 -11.52 -1.89 -12.09
N GLU A 34 -12.31 -2.89 -11.71
CA GLU A 34 -11.91 -3.96 -10.79
C GLU A 34 -10.57 -4.60 -11.21
N ALA A 35 -10.33 -4.78 -12.51
CA ALA A 35 -9.06 -5.32 -13.02
C ALA A 35 -7.85 -4.40 -12.72
N GLU A 36 -8.01 -3.09 -12.89
CA GLU A 36 -6.95 -2.12 -12.58
C GLU A 36 -6.71 -2.05 -11.07
N ALA A 37 -7.77 -2.15 -10.27
CA ALA A 37 -7.67 -2.25 -8.82
C ALA A 37 -6.87 -3.49 -8.39
N ASP A 38 -7.16 -4.65 -8.97
CA ASP A 38 -6.43 -5.90 -8.75
C ASP A 38 -4.94 -5.77 -9.11
N GLU A 39 -4.60 -5.15 -10.25
CA GLU A 39 -3.19 -4.94 -10.64
C GLU A 39 -2.45 -4.02 -9.68
N ILE A 40 -3.10 -2.96 -9.20
CA ILE A 40 -2.55 -2.06 -8.18
C ILE A 40 -2.31 -2.82 -6.87
N LEU A 41 -3.25 -3.68 -6.47
CA LEU A 41 -3.13 -4.50 -5.27
C LEU A 41 -2.00 -5.53 -5.39
N ASP A 42 -1.87 -6.26 -6.51
CA ASP A 42 -0.75 -7.21 -6.74
C ASP A 42 0.62 -6.52 -6.65
N ALA A 43 0.72 -5.32 -7.23
CA ALA A 43 1.95 -4.52 -7.16
C ALA A 43 2.29 -4.13 -5.71
N LEU A 44 1.29 -3.72 -4.92
CA LEU A 44 1.44 -3.41 -3.50
C LEU A 44 1.81 -4.65 -2.68
N GLU A 45 1.14 -5.77 -2.90
CA GLU A 45 1.38 -7.03 -2.18
C GLU A 45 2.81 -7.52 -2.39
N ARG A 46 3.28 -7.52 -3.64
CA ARG A 46 4.64 -7.94 -4.01
C ARG A 46 5.70 -6.93 -3.57
N GLY A 47 5.38 -5.64 -3.68
CA GLY A 47 6.25 -4.53 -3.32
C GLY A 47 6.49 -4.41 -1.81
N LEU A 48 5.43 -4.59 -1.02
CA LEU A 48 5.44 -4.52 0.45
C LEU A 48 5.64 -5.89 1.11
N ALA A 49 5.60 -6.98 0.33
CA ALA A 49 5.59 -8.36 0.82
C ALA A 49 4.43 -8.64 1.81
N CYS A 50 3.27 -8.03 1.57
CA CYS A 50 2.13 -8.01 2.48
C CYS A 50 0.85 -8.52 1.79
N PRO A 51 0.43 -9.77 2.01
CA PRO A 51 -0.73 -10.37 1.33
C PRO A 51 -2.09 -9.88 1.86
N HIS A 52 -2.11 -8.95 2.82
CA HIS A 52 -3.36 -8.45 3.45
C HIS A 52 -3.59 -6.95 3.21
N ILE A 53 -2.91 -6.35 2.23
CA ILE A 53 -3.08 -4.92 1.92
C ILE A 53 -4.51 -4.61 1.48
N SER A 54 -5.14 -5.51 0.71
CA SER A 54 -6.52 -5.39 0.25
C SER A 54 -7.51 -5.34 1.43
N ASP A 55 -7.29 -6.14 2.47
CA ASP A 55 -8.10 -6.13 3.69
C ASP A 55 -8.04 -4.76 4.39
N TYR A 56 -6.88 -4.10 4.40
CA TYR A 56 -6.75 -2.77 5.01
C TYR A 56 -7.46 -1.67 4.21
N VAL A 57 -7.57 -1.83 2.89
CA VAL A 57 -8.27 -0.89 2.01
C VAL A 57 -9.79 -1.07 2.12
N TYR A 58 -10.28 -2.30 1.96
CA TYR A 58 -11.72 -2.58 1.90
C TYR A 58 -12.35 -2.76 3.28
N TRP A 59 -11.57 -3.17 4.28
CA TRP A 59 -12.04 -3.50 5.63
C TRP A 59 -11.28 -2.71 6.72
N PRO A 60 -11.39 -1.36 6.73
CA PRO A 60 -10.83 -0.55 7.79
C PRO A 60 -11.42 -0.90 9.16
N LEU A 61 -10.66 -0.62 10.22
CA LEU A 61 -11.14 -0.81 11.58
C LEU A 61 -12.37 0.05 11.85
N PRO A 62 -13.40 -0.50 12.54
CA PRO A 62 -14.62 0.24 12.82
C PRO A 62 -14.32 1.47 13.68
N GLY A 63 -14.64 2.66 13.18
CA GLY A 63 -14.44 3.93 13.87
C GLY A 63 -13.22 4.74 13.44
N SER A 64 -12.49 4.32 12.39
CA SER A 64 -11.44 5.14 11.75
C SER A 64 -11.61 5.13 10.25
N ASP A 65 -11.52 6.29 9.62
CA ASP A 65 -11.47 6.40 8.16
C ASP A 65 -10.15 5.83 7.63
N PRO A 66 -10.17 4.96 6.61
CA PRO A 66 -8.95 4.42 6.01
C PRO A 66 -8.14 5.56 5.38
N THR A 67 -7.06 5.97 6.03
CA THR A 67 -6.10 6.88 5.40
C THR A 67 -5.07 6.08 4.60
N PRO A 68 -4.64 6.57 3.42
CA PRO A 68 -3.60 5.90 2.64
C PRO A 68 -2.32 5.67 3.45
N GLU A 69 -2.01 6.61 4.35
CA GLU A 69 -0.82 6.56 5.20
C GLU A 69 -0.89 5.44 6.23
N GLU A 70 -2.03 5.26 6.89
CA GLU A 70 -2.24 4.18 7.86
C GLU A 70 -2.23 2.80 7.20
N ILE A 71 -2.81 2.67 6.00
CA ILE A 71 -2.80 1.42 5.24
C ILE A 71 -1.36 1.00 4.92
N VAL A 72 -0.56 1.93 4.40
CA VAL A 72 0.84 1.65 4.06
C VAL A 72 1.68 1.42 5.31
N ASP A 73 1.46 2.18 6.38
CA ASP A 73 2.18 1.98 7.65
C ASP A 73 1.88 0.60 8.25
N ARG A 74 0.61 0.19 8.24
CA ARG A 74 0.17 -1.12 8.72
C ARG A 74 0.75 -2.26 7.88
N ALA A 75 0.81 -2.09 6.57
CA ALA A 75 1.46 -3.04 5.68
C ALA A 75 2.97 -3.10 5.94
N LEU A 76 3.68 -1.97 6.02
CA LEU A 76 5.11 -1.98 6.35
C LEU A 76 5.42 -2.55 7.74
N ALA A 77 4.50 -2.38 8.69
CA ALA A 77 4.58 -2.96 10.02
C ALA A 77 4.19 -4.45 10.06
N TYR A 78 3.51 -4.96 9.01
CA TYR A 78 3.14 -6.36 8.91
C TYR A 78 4.41 -7.20 8.83
N ARG A 79 4.68 -7.94 9.90
CA ARG A 79 5.70 -8.97 9.91
C ARG A 79 5.01 -10.31 9.68
N PRO A 80 5.47 -11.12 8.72
CA PRO A 80 4.97 -12.49 8.60
C PRO A 80 5.22 -13.20 9.92
N ILE A 81 4.13 -13.53 10.62
CA ILE A 81 4.16 -14.52 11.69
C ILE A 81 4.44 -15.85 10.99
N ALA A 82 5.52 -16.52 11.39
CA ALA A 82 5.75 -17.89 10.97
C ALA A 82 4.60 -18.74 11.53
N LEU A 83 3.62 -19.03 10.68
CA LEU A 83 2.46 -19.87 10.99
C LEU A 83 2.77 -21.34 10.71
#